data_AF-A0A951EW52-F1
#
_entry.id   AF-A0A951EW52-F1
#
_cell.length_a   1.000
_cell.length_b   1.000
_cell.length_c   1.000
_cell.angle_alpha   90.00
_cell.angle_beta   90.00
_cell.angle_gamma   90.00
#
_symmetry.space_group_name_H-M   'P 1'
#
loop_
_entity.id
_entity.type
_entity.pdbx_description
1 polymer ?
#
loop_
_entity_poly.entity_id
_entity_poly.type
_entity_poly.pdbx_seq_one_letter_code
_entity_poly.pdbx_strand_id
1 'polypeptide(L)'
;MSKFFINRPIVAMVIAILTVIIGAVVVLQLPVAQFPQIAPPEVQVSAIYVGADAQTIEQSVATPIEQQMSGVDNMNYMYSL
;
A
#
# COMPACT_ATOMS: atom_id res chain seq x y z
N MET A 1 -17.00 -38.06 -6.75
CA MET A 1 -15.89 -37.32 -7.40
C MET A 1 -14.72 -38.22 -7.78
N SER A 2 -14.13 -38.97 -6.85
CA SER A 2 -12.96 -39.83 -7.09
C SER A 2 -13.14 -40.90 -8.19
N LYS A 3 -14.33 -41.51 -8.33
CA LYS A 3 -14.61 -42.49 -9.40
C LYS A 3 -14.49 -41.93 -10.83
N PHE A 4 -14.77 -40.63 -11.03
CA PHE A 4 -14.66 -39.96 -12.34
C PHE A 4 -13.19 -39.79 -12.75
N PHE A 5 -12.35 -39.34 -11.82
CA PHE A 5 -10.91 -39.17 -12.05
C PHE A 5 -10.18 -40.51 -12.23
N ILE A 6 -10.63 -41.58 -11.56
CA ILE A 6 -10.10 -42.95 -11.74
C ILE A 6 -10.42 -43.49 -13.14
N ASN A 7 -11.65 -43.28 -13.65
CA ASN A 7 -12.06 -43.80 -14.95
C ASN A 7 -11.56 -42.96 -16.14
N ARG A 8 -11.10 -41.72 -15.89
CA ARG A 8 -10.57 -40.79 -16.91
C ARG A 8 -9.22 -40.21 -16.43
N PRO A 9 -8.16 -41.02 -16.36
CA PRO A 9 -6.85 -40.61 -15.80
C PRO A 9 -6.21 -39.45 -16.56
N ILE A 10 -6.47 -39.34 -17.87
CA ILE A 10 -5.97 -38.24 -18.71
C ILE A 10 -6.52 -36.89 -18.24
N VAL A 11 -7.81 -36.81 -17.88
CA VAL A 11 -8.44 -35.56 -17.42
C VAL A 11 -7.85 -35.12 -16.07
N ALA A 12 -7.57 -36.07 -15.18
CA ALA A 12 -6.90 -35.79 -13.91
C ALA A 12 -5.50 -35.20 -14.11
N MET A 13 -4.71 -35.75 -15.04
CA MET A 13 -3.38 -35.24 -15.36
C MET A 13 -3.43 -33.84 -15.98
N VAL A 14 -4.38 -33.57 -16.87
CA VAL A 14 -4.54 -32.24 -17.48
C VAL A 14 -4.82 -31.18 -16.41
N ILE A 15 -5.70 -31.47 -15.46
CA ILE A 15 -6.00 -30.54 -14.35
C ILE A 15 -4.77 -30.35 -13.45
N ALA A 16 -4.03 -31.42 -13.14
CA ALA A 16 -2.81 -31.32 -12.35
C ALA A 16 -1.76 -30.42 -13.04
N ILE A 17 -1.56 -30.61 -14.34
CA ILE A 17 -0.63 -29.79 -15.13
C ILE A 17 -1.08 -28.33 -15.18
N LEU A 18 -2.38 -28.07 -15.40
CA LEU A 18 -2.92 -26.71 -15.39
C LEU A 18 -2.70 -26.02 -14.04
N THR A 19 -2.94 -26.71 -12.93
CA THR A 19 -2.71 -26.16 -11.58
C THR A 19 -1.24 -25.83 -11.35
N VAL A 20 -0.31 -26.67 -11.80
CA VAL A 20 1.13 -26.42 -11.68
C VAL A 20 1.55 -25.20 -12.52
N ILE A 21 1.06 -25.10 -13.77
CA ILE A 21 1.37 -23.96 -14.64
C ILE A 21 0.84 -22.65 -14.04
N ILE A 22 -0.41 -22.64 -13.57
CA ILE A 22 -1.01 -21.45 -12.93
C ILE A 22 -0.21 -21.09 -11.67
N GLY A 23 0.14 -22.06 -10.83
CA GLY A 23 0.96 -21.84 -9.64
C GLY A 23 2.33 -21.24 -9.99
N ALA A 24 3.00 -21.75 -11.02
CA ALA A 24 4.29 -21.24 -11.47
C ALA A 24 4.21 -19.78 -11.94
N VAL A 25 3.18 -19.42 -12.71
CA VAL A 25 2.95 -18.03 -13.17
C VAL A 25 2.71 -17.09 -11.99
N VAL A 26 1.88 -17.51 -11.03
CA VAL A 26 1.55 -16.69 -9.84
C VAL A 26 2.77 -16.44 -8.97
N VAL A 27 3.62 -17.45 -8.74
CA VAL A 27 4.85 -17.29 -7.95
C VAL A 27 5.79 -16.26 -8.56
N LEU A 28 5.89 -16.20 -9.89
CA LEU A 28 6.73 -15.23 -10.59
C LEU A 28 6.16 -13.79 -10.55
N GLN A 29 4.84 -13.65 -10.41
CA GLN A 29 4.17 -12.34 -10.40
C GLN A 29 3.92 -11.79 -8.99
N LEU A 30 4.01 -12.62 -7.96
CA LEU A 30 3.75 -12.19 -6.59
C LEU A 30 4.86 -11.25 -6.10
N PRO A 31 4.50 -10.02 -5.66
CA PRO A 31 5.48 -9.13 -5.04
C PRO A 31 5.95 -9.73 -3.71
N VAL A 32 7.26 -9.83 -3.55
CA VAL A 32 7.88 -10.30 -2.31
C VAL A 32 8.22 -9.10 -1.45
N ALA A 33 7.59 -9.00 -0.28
CA ALA A 33 7.90 -8.00 0.74
C ALA A 33 8.34 -8.71 2.03
N GLN A 34 9.37 -8.20 2.71
CA GLN A 34 9.87 -8.78 3.97
C GLN A 34 8.87 -8.60 5.12
N PHE A 35 8.14 -7.47 5.10
CA PHE A 35 7.06 -7.17 6.01
C PHE A 35 5.89 -6.61 5.20
N PRO A 36 4.63 -6.87 5.60
CA PRO A 36 3.50 -6.16 5.04
C PRO A 36 3.62 -4.66 5.34
N GLN A 37 3.06 -3.82 4.47
CA GLN A 37 2.94 -2.39 4.70
C GLN A 37 1.99 -2.12 5.89
N ILE A 38 2.56 -2.12 7.09
CA ILE A 38 1.87 -1.80 8.35
C ILE A 38 2.03 -0.31 8.73
N ALA A 39 2.93 0.39 8.05
CA ALA A 39 3.12 1.82 8.26
C ALA A 39 1.89 2.57 7.73
N PRO A 40 1.26 3.45 8.53
CA PRO A 40 0.23 4.33 8.03
C PRO A 40 0.82 5.23 6.92
N PRO A 41 0.02 5.64 5.92
CA PRO A 41 0.49 6.56 4.90
C PRO A 41 0.77 7.93 5.54
N GLU A 42 2.01 8.40 5.44
CA GLU A 42 2.43 9.72 5.91
C GLU A 42 2.57 10.67 4.73
N VAL A 43 2.02 11.89 4.87
CA VAL A 43 2.17 12.96 3.89
C VAL A 43 3.04 14.05 4.50
N GLN A 44 4.22 14.28 3.93
CA GLN A 44 5.13 15.33 4.38
C GLN A 44 4.92 16.62 3.59
N VAL A 45 4.66 17.72 4.29
CA VAL A 45 4.57 19.06 3.72
C VAL A 45 5.81 19.85 4.17
N SER A 46 6.59 20.34 3.21
CA SER A 46 7.76 21.17 3.49
C SER A 46 7.56 22.55 2.86
N ALA A 47 7.72 23.60 3.66
CA ALA A 47 7.68 24.98 3.20
C ALA A 47 8.98 25.68 3.59
N ILE A 48 9.47 26.54 2.70
CA ILE A 48 10.71 27.29 2.90
C ILE A 48 10.35 28.78 2.89
N TYR A 49 10.63 29.47 4.00
CA TYR A 49 10.49 30.92 4.10
C TYR A 49 11.80 31.53 4.60
N VAL A 50 12.56 32.12 3.68
CA VAL A 50 13.92 32.62 3.96
C VAL A 50 13.84 33.98 4.64
N GLY A 51 14.50 34.12 5.79
CA GLY A 51 14.62 35.39 6.50
C GLY A 51 13.50 35.72 7.50
N ALA A 52 12.56 34.80 7.75
CA ALA A 52 11.64 34.91 8.87
C ALA A 52 12.17 34.24 10.13
N ASP A 53 11.80 34.81 11.27
CA ASP A 53 11.85 34.18 12.57
C ASP A 53 10.82 33.05 12.68
N ALA A 54 11.08 32.09 13.57
CA ALA A 54 10.24 30.89 13.74
C ALA A 54 8.76 31.22 13.97
N GLN A 55 8.48 32.30 14.72
CA GLN A 55 7.13 32.75 15.02
C GLN A 55 6.38 33.27 13.79
N THR A 56 7.07 33.99 12.89
CA THR A 56 6.47 34.47 11.64
C THR A 56 6.18 33.32 10.66
N ILE A 57 7.02 32.28 10.62
CA ILE A 57 6.79 31.09 9.77
C ILE A 57 5.57 30.30 10.28
N GLU A 58 5.46 30.09 11.58
CA GLU A 58 4.34 29.39 12.20
C GLU A 58 2.99 30.08 11.88
N GLN A 59 2.94 31.40 12.05
CA GLN A 59 1.71 32.16 11.85
C GLN A 59 1.33 32.33 10.37
N SER A 60 2.33 32.50 9.49
CA SER A 60 2.08 32.84 8.07
C SER A 60 1.99 31.62 7.16
N VAL A 61 2.59 30.49 7.54
CA VAL A 61 2.71 29.30 6.68
C VAL A 61 2.13 28.06 7.35
N ALA A 62 2.51 27.74 8.60
CA ALA A 62 2.01 26.54 9.26
C ALA A 62 0.49 26.64 9.54
N THR A 63 0.07 27.71 10.23
CA THR A 63 -1.33 27.94 10.60
C THR A 63 -2.34 27.83 9.44
N PRO A 64 -2.14 28.48 8.28
CA PRO A 64 -3.08 28.34 7.15
C PRO A 64 -3.05 26.94 6.51
N ILE A 65 -1.90 26.26 6.49
CA ILE A 65 -1.81 24.88 6.00
C ILE A 65 -2.60 23.94 6.92
N GLU A 66 -2.46 24.09 8.24
CA GLU A 66 -3.16 23.27 9.22
C GLU A 66 -4.68 23.44 9.14
N GLN A 67 -5.16 24.68 8.97
CA GLN A 67 -6.59 24.95 8.79
C GLN A 67 -7.17 24.29 7.53
N GLN A 68 -6.41 24.21 6.44
CA GLN A 68 -6.85 23.54 5.21
C GLN A 68 -6.76 22.01 5.31
N MET A 69 -5.82 21.48 6.09
CA MET A 69 -5.63 20.03 6.27
C MET A 69 -6.58 19.40 7.31
N SER A 70 -7.19 20.21 8.20
CA SER A 70 -8.15 19.76 9.22
C SER A 70 -9.42 19.09 8.66
N GLY A 71 -9.68 19.19 7.35
CA GLY A 71 -10.82 18.58 6.67
C GLY A 71 -10.50 17.32 5.87
N VAL A 72 -9.28 16.77 5.96
CA VAL A 72 -8.85 15.62 5.15
C VAL A 72 -9.38 14.31 5.74
N ASP A 73 -10.11 13.55 4.92
CA ASP A 73 -10.60 12.22 5.28
C ASP A 73 -9.43 11.27 5.63
N ASN A 74 -9.59 10.51 6.71
CA ASN A 74 -8.65 9.46 7.16
C ASN A 74 -7.30 9.97 7.72
N MET A 75 -7.24 11.21 8.21
CA MET A 75 -6.08 11.75 8.93
C MET A 75 -6.13 11.38 10.43
N ASN A 76 -5.10 10.68 10.92
CA ASN A 76 -5.02 10.29 12.34
C ASN A 76 -4.35 11.36 13.22
N TYR A 77 -3.20 11.89 12.76
CA TYR A 77 -2.45 12.95 13.45
C TYR A 77 -1.71 13.83 12.43
N MET A 78 -1.59 15.12 12.75
CA MET A 78 -0.71 16.08 12.06
C MET A 78 0.21 16.70 13.11
N TYR A 79 1.51 16.71 12.87
CA TYR A 79 2.49 17.37 13.72
C TYR A 79 3.36 18.29 12.86
N SER A 80 3.60 19.50 13.36
CA SER A 80 4.51 20.48 12.78
C SER A 80 5.72 20.60 13.70
N LEU A 81 6.94 20.55 13.14
CA LEU A 81 8.21 20.73 13.86
C LEU A 81 8.74 22.15 13.70
#